data_AF-A0A9K3L2E1-F1
#
_entry.id   AF-A0A9K3L2E1-F1
#
_cell.length_a   1.000
_cell.length_b   1.000
_cell.length_c   1.000
_cell.angle_alpha   90.00
_cell.angle_beta   90.00
_cell.angle_gamma   90.00
#
_symmetry.space_group_name_H-M   'P 1'
#
loop_
_entity.id
_entity.type
_entity.pdbx_description
1 polymer ?
#
loop_
_entity_poly.entity_id
_entity_poly.type
_entity_poly.pdbx_seq_one_letter_code
_entity_poly.pdbx_strand_id
1 'polypeptide(L)'
;MPNTDDSSDPHTSERLLLLVGDSDIERWPEKFYPCLQGAGASTAVDSHGNSFFSLSGHSGATLGQVLIHLRDALEDARGAADRKSPTIILVVCAGENDIGMGVSLETTKVNFSALLDLVFSDQIVAGSGGDLTHFIFLGPKFEPWMEYDNDSVGMKQAYAKLDRAFQRLCDEYAKRHENLSSNIHYIDCLDMFCGDTSNLPGARTGGRAVAKEEFFCSDQLHLSDDGYAVWKETVERIIKKKCL
;
A
#
# COMPACT_ATOMS: atom_id res chain seq x y z
N MET A 1 -26.31 -46.60 -11.02
CA MET A 1 -26.34 -45.34 -10.24
C MET A 1 -25.06 -44.59 -10.59
N PRO A 2 -25.12 -43.42 -11.25
CA PRO A 2 -23.93 -42.63 -11.49
C PRO A 2 -23.60 -41.86 -10.21
N ASN A 3 -22.37 -42.01 -9.71
CA ASN A 3 -21.80 -41.11 -8.71
C ASN A 3 -21.61 -39.76 -9.39
N THR A 4 -22.47 -38.81 -9.05
CA THR A 4 -22.25 -37.38 -9.33
C THR A 4 -21.89 -36.72 -8.02
N ASP A 5 -20.61 -36.79 -7.66
CA ASP A 5 -20.06 -35.96 -6.59
C ASP A 5 -18.64 -35.59 -7.02
N ASP A 6 -18.57 -34.60 -7.91
CA ASP A 6 -17.35 -33.83 -8.18
C ASP A 6 -17.75 -32.35 -8.12
N SER A 7 -18.25 -31.95 -6.94
CA SER A 7 -18.26 -30.54 -6.56
C SER A 7 -16.84 -30.18 -6.16
N SER A 8 -15.94 -30.07 -7.14
CA SER A 8 -14.69 -29.34 -6.94
C SER A 8 -15.09 -27.90 -6.61
N ASP A 9 -15.12 -27.61 -5.32
CA ASP A 9 -15.37 -26.28 -4.76
C ASP A 9 -14.49 -25.29 -5.55
N PRO A 10 -15.07 -24.32 -6.28
CA PRO A 10 -14.32 -23.46 -7.17
C PRO A 10 -13.19 -22.81 -6.39
N HIS A 11 -11.98 -23.30 -6.72
CA HIS A 11 -10.70 -23.03 -6.10
C HIS A 11 -10.66 -21.74 -5.28
N THR A 12 -10.58 -21.86 -3.96
CA THR A 12 -10.05 -20.78 -3.13
C THR A 12 -8.57 -20.62 -3.49
N SER A 13 -8.28 -19.81 -4.52
CA SER A 13 -6.91 -19.44 -4.86
C SER A 13 -6.22 -18.93 -3.60
N GLU A 14 -5.01 -19.42 -3.39
CA GLU A 14 -4.17 -19.02 -2.27
C GLU A 14 -3.90 -17.51 -2.35
N ARG A 15 -3.95 -16.83 -1.21
CA ARG A 15 -3.75 -15.38 -1.13
C ARG A 15 -2.57 -15.07 -0.24
N LEU A 16 -1.64 -14.26 -0.76
CA LEU A 16 -0.46 -13.78 -0.05
C LEU A 16 -0.62 -12.29 0.24
N LEU A 17 -0.40 -11.84 1.48
CA LEU A 17 -0.34 -10.42 1.83
C LEU A 17 1.11 -9.99 2.01
N LEU A 18 1.56 -9.03 1.22
CA LEU A 18 2.88 -8.43 1.34
C LEU A 18 2.73 -6.97 1.76
N LEU A 19 3.37 -6.56 2.86
CA LEU A 19 3.55 -5.16 3.23
C LEU A 19 4.99 -4.77 2.93
N VAL A 20 5.20 -3.78 2.06
CA VAL A 20 6.55 -3.34 1.67
C VAL A 20 6.65 -1.83 1.71
N GLY A 21 7.67 -1.26 2.34
CA GLY A 21 7.78 0.19 2.41
C GLY A 21 8.86 0.72 3.31
N ASP A 22 8.64 1.93 3.82
CA ASP A 22 9.56 2.64 4.68
C ASP A 22 9.32 2.36 6.18
N SER A 23 9.66 3.33 7.03
CA SER A 23 9.49 3.25 8.49
C SER A 23 8.06 2.96 8.93
N ASP A 24 7.05 3.43 8.20
CA ASP A 24 5.66 3.20 8.59
C ASP A 24 5.23 1.74 8.35
N ILE A 25 5.75 1.10 7.31
CA ILE A 25 5.57 -0.34 7.12
C ILE A 25 6.38 -1.13 8.15
N GLU A 26 7.63 -0.74 8.42
CA GLU A 26 8.50 -1.43 9.38
C GLU A 26 7.88 -1.49 10.79
N ARG A 27 7.18 -0.41 11.17
CA ARG A 27 6.58 -0.23 12.49
C ARG A 27 5.14 -0.71 12.59
N TRP A 28 4.55 -1.23 11.50
CA TRP A 28 3.15 -1.65 11.49
C TRP A 28 2.92 -2.77 12.53
N PRO A 29 2.12 -2.55 13.59
CA PRO A 29 1.98 -3.55 14.65
C PRO A 29 1.18 -4.77 14.16
N GLU A 30 1.58 -5.98 14.57
CA GLU A 30 0.96 -7.24 14.11
C GLU A 30 -0.56 -7.29 14.31
N LYS A 31 -1.06 -6.77 15.45
CA LYS A 31 -2.50 -6.68 15.75
C LYS A 31 -3.30 -5.86 14.72
N PHE A 32 -2.61 -5.02 13.95
CA PHE A 32 -3.18 -4.18 12.91
C PHE A 32 -2.89 -4.65 11.48
N TYR A 33 -2.29 -5.82 11.27
CA TYR A 33 -2.17 -6.36 9.93
C TYR A 33 -3.56 -6.56 9.29
N PRO A 34 -3.75 -6.18 8.01
CA PRO A 34 -5.00 -6.37 7.30
C PRO A 34 -5.42 -7.84 7.27
N CYS A 35 -6.68 -8.12 7.60
CA CYS A 35 -7.23 -9.47 7.49
C CYS A 35 -7.69 -9.76 6.06
N LEU A 36 -7.23 -10.89 5.50
CA LEU A 36 -7.65 -11.37 4.17
C LEU A 36 -8.98 -12.13 4.18
N GLN A 37 -9.53 -12.43 5.36
CA GLN A 37 -10.76 -13.20 5.47
C GLN A 37 -11.97 -12.27 5.65
N GLY A 38 -13.06 -12.58 4.95
CA GLY A 38 -14.36 -11.98 5.21
C GLY A 38 -14.76 -12.17 6.67
N ALA A 39 -15.51 -11.21 7.22
CA ALA A 39 -15.88 -11.17 8.64
C ALA A 39 -16.44 -12.53 9.12
N GLY A 40 -15.67 -13.29 9.89
CA GLY A 40 -16.12 -14.53 10.56
C GLY A 40 -15.26 -15.78 10.37
N ALA A 41 -14.23 -15.78 9.53
CA ALA A 41 -13.30 -16.91 9.46
C ALA A 41 -12.06 -16.69 10.35
N SER A 42 -11.62 -17.79 10.98
CA SER A 42 -10.36 -17.86 11.72
C SER A 42 -9.22 -17.89 10.72
N THR A 43 -8.18 -17.07 10.96
CA THR A 43 -6.93 -17.04 10.19
C THR A 43 -6.56 -18.45 9.76
N ALA A 44 -6.59 -18.71 8.45
CA ALA A 44 -6.11 -19.96 7.87
C ALA A 44 -4.59 -19.93 7.99
N VAL A 45 -4.12 -20.18 9.20
CA VAL A 45 -2.79 -20.71 9.43
C VAL A 45 -2.77 -22.08 8.79
N ASP A 46 -1.77 -22.35 7.97
CA ASP A 46 -1.54 -23.72 7.50
C ASP A 46 -1.33 -24.67 8.70
N SER A 47 -1.19 -25.96 8.44
CA SER A 47 -0.91 -26.97 9.47
C SER A 47 0.40 -26.74 10.26
N HIS A 48 1.18 -25.70 9.92
CA HIS A 48 2.42 -25.28 10.58
C HIS A 48 2.32 -23.93 11.29
N GLY A 49 1.17 -23.24 11.25
CA GLY A 49 1.01 -21.94 11.90
C GLY A 49 1.45 -20.74 11.03
N ASN A 50 1.64 -20.91 9.73
CA ASN A 50 2.04 -19.82 8.84
C ASN A 50 0.81 -19.08 8.29
N SER A 51 0.66 -17.81 8.67
CA SER A 51 -0.07 -16.85 7.85
C SER A 51 0.75 -16.55 6.59
N PHE A 52 0.13 -16.53 5.42
CA PHE A 52 0.75 -16.06 4.18
C PHE A 52 0.89 -14.54 4.18
N PHE A 53 1.78 -14.07 5.05
CA PHE A 53 2.03 -12.68 5.34
C PHE A 53 3.53 -12.45 5.31
N SER A 54 3.97 -11.39 4.63
CA SER A 54 5.34 -10.92 4.70
C SER A 54 5.36 -9.41 4.90
N LEU A 55 6.31 -8.96 5.72
CA LEU A 55 6.56 -7.55 6.00
C LEU A 55 8.02 -7.24 5.69
N SER A 56 8.23 -6.25 4.82
CA SER A 56 9.54 -5.72 4.42
C SER A 56 9.50 -4.19 4.49
N GLY A 57 9.64 -3.68 5.72
CA GLY A 57 9.75 -2.24 5.99
C GLY A 57 11.19 -1.84 6.30
N HIS A 58 11.61 -0.66 5.85
CA HIS A 58 12.97 -0.16 6.04
C HIS A 58 12.98 1.31 6.47
N SER A 59 13.42 1.59 7.70
CA SER A 59 13.40 2.96 8.22
C SER A 59 14.17 3.96 7.35
N GLY A 60 13.54 5.09 7.05
CA GLY A 60 14.13 6.17 6.25
C GLY A 60 14.31 5.82 4.77
N ALA A 61 13.77 4.71 4.28
CA ALA A 61 13.88 4.34 2.87
C ALA A 61 13.15 5.34 1.97
N THR A 62 13.87 5.83 0.97
CA THR A 62 13.29 6.52 -0.20
C THR A 62 12.55 5.50 -1.08
N LEU A 63 11.68 5.97 -1.97
CA LEU A 63 10.95 5.13 -2.91
C LEU A 63 11.89 4.28 -3.78
N GLY A 64 13.04 4.84 -4.17
CA GLY A 64 14.06 4.11 -4.93
C GLY A 64 14.70 2.95 -4.16
N GLN A 65 14.81 3.06 -2.83
CA GLN A 65 15.29 1.97 -1.97
C GLN A 65 14.19 0.94 -1.75
N VAL A 66 12.95 1.37 -1.51
CA VAL A 66 11.78 0.48 -1.41
C VAL A 66 11.60 -0.38 -2.66
N LEU A 67 11.91 0.16 -3.84
CA LEU A 67 11.90 -0.61 -5.10
C LEU A 67 12.81 -1.84 -5.08
N ILE A 68 13.97 -1.75 -4.41
CA ILE A 68 14.92 -2.87 -4.29
C ILE A 68 14.30 -3.94 -3.38
N HIS A 69 13.82 -3.55 -2.21
CA HIS A 69 13.20 -4.45 -1.25
C HIS A 69 11.93 -5.12 -1.77
N LEU A 70 11.15 -4.39 -2.59
CA LEU A 70 9.98 -4.94 -3.25
C LEU A 70 10.32 -6.07 -4.22
N ARG A 71 11.44 -5.95 -4.95
CA ARG A 71 11.88 -7.01 -5.87
C ARG A 71 12.13 -8.30 -5.10
N ASP A 72 12.91 -8.21 -4.03
CA ASP A 72 13.25 -9.36 -3.19
C ASP A 72 11.97 -9.99 -2.59
N ALA A 73 11.06 -9.17 -2.06
CA ALA A 73 9.80 -9.64 -1.50
C ALA A 73 8.88 -10.33 -2.52
N LEU A 74 8.84 -9.84 -3.77
CA LEU A 74 8.07 -10.47 -4.85
C LEU A 74 8.72 -11.77 -5.32
N GLU A 75 10.05 -11.81 -5.42
CA GLU A 75 10.80 -13.03 -5.78
C GLU A 75 10.60 -14.12 -4.72
N ASP A 76 10.69 -13.78 -3.43
CA ASP A 76 10.43 -14.69 -2.32
C ASP A 76 8.99 -15.19 -2.32
N ALA A 77 8.01 -14.29 -2.51
CA ALA A 77 6.59 -14.67 -2.54
C ALA A 77 6.26 -15.62 -3.70
N ARG A 78 6.87 -15.41 -4.87
CA ARG A 78 6.71 -16.25 -6.05
C ARG A 78 7.47 -17.57 -5.93
N GLY A 79 8.64 -17.56 -5.29
CA GLY A 79 9.46 -18.75 -5.06
C GLY A 79 8.89 -19.66 -3.97
N ALA A 80 8.24 -19.10 -2.94
CA ALA A 80 7.57 -19.85 -1.88
C ALA A 80 6.27 -20.53 -2.34
N ALA A 81 5.70 -20.07 -3.46
CA ALA A 81 4.50 -20.66 -4.01
C ALA A 81 4.82 -22.00 -4.71
N ASP A 82 4.83 -23.10 -3.94
CA ASP A 82 4.86 -24.48 -4.46
C ASP A 82 3.60 -24.86 -5.29
N ARG A 83 2.68 -23.90 -5.54
CA ARG A 83 1.31 -24.11 -6.01
C ARG A 83 0.95 -23.21 -7.20
N LYS A 84 -0.11 -23.61 -7.91
CA LYS A 84 -0.74 -22.86 -9.01
C LYS A 84 -0.96 -21.40 -8.61
N SER A 85 -0.41 -20.49 -9.40
CA SER A 85 -0.52 -19.01 -9.39
C SER A 85 -1.30 -18.39 -8.23
N PRO A 86 -0.62 -17.96 -7.13
CA PRO A 86 -1.28 -17.30 -6.02
C PRO A 86 -1.82 -15.93 -6.42
N THR A 87 -2.80 -15.45 -5.65
CA THR A 87 -3.20 -14.04 -5.68
C THR A 87 -2.36 -13.27 -4.66
N ILE A 88 -1.58 -12.30 -5.12
CA ILE A 88 -0.74 -11.46 -4.26
C ILE A 88 -1.50 -10.16 -3.97
N ILE A 89 -1.65 -9.81 -2.70
CA ILE A 89 -2.15 -8.51 -2.25
C ILE A 89 -0.94 -7.77 -1.70
N LEU A 90 -0.47 -6.77 -2.44
CA LEU A 90 0.71 -6.00 -2.14
C LEU A 90 0.28 -4.61 -1.64
N VAL A 91 0.63 -4.28 -0.40
CA VAL A 91 0.42 -2.96 0.19
C VAL A 91 1.77 -2.26 0.28
N VAL A 92 1.87 -1.05 -0.28
CA VAL A 92 3.10 -0.27 -0.31
C VAL A 92 2.90 1.11 0.26
N CYS A 93 3.86 1.58 1.06
CA CYS A 93 3.92 2.96 1.57
C CYS A 93 5.34 3.49 1.45
N ALA A 94 5.53 4.59 0.74
CA ALA A 94 6.82 5.26 0.56
C ALA A 94 6.66 6.62 -0.12
N GLY A 95 7.71 7.45 -0.02
CA GLY A 95 7.87 8.68 -0.79
C GLY A 95 7.96 9.93 0.08
N GLU A 96 7.48 9.91 1.32
CA GLU A 96 7.70 10.98 2.29
C GLU A 96 9.19 11.28 2.50
N ASN A 97 9.99 10.21 2.64
CA ASN A 97 11.45 10.32 2.79
C ASN A 97 12.13 10.94 1.55
N ASP A 98 11.56 10.80 0.35
CA ASP A 98 12.10 11.46 -0.85
C ASP A 98 12.10 12.98 -0.67
N ILE A 99 11.02 13.53 -0.08
CA ILE A 99 10.93 14.97 0.21
C ILE A 99 11.95 15.37 1.28
N GLY A 100 12.01 14.63 2.39
CA GLY A 100 12.96 14.90 3.48
C GLY A 100 14.43 14.80 3.05
N MET A 101 14.73 13.93 2.08
CA MET A 101 16.06 13.73 1.52
C MET A 101 16.39 14.63 0.32
N GLY A 102 15.45 15.50 -0.09
CA GLY A 102 15.66 16.41 -1.23
C GLY A 102 15.71 15.71 -2.59
N VAL A 103 15.13 14.52 -2.71
CA VAL A 103 14.96 13.82 -3.99
C VAL A 103 13.95 14.61 -4.84
N SER A 104 14.29 14.83 -6.11
CA SER A 104 13.41 15.61 -6.99
C SER A 104 12.12 14.85 -7.28
N LEU A 105 11.01 15.57 -7.40
CA LEU A 105 9.71 14.97 -7.76
C LEU A 105 9.79 14.15 -9.06
N GLU A 106 10.59 14.58 -10.03
CA GLU A 106 10.77 13.83 -11.29
C GLU A 106 11.50 12.50 -11.07
N THR A 107 12.53 12.48 -10.22
CA THR A 107 13.20 11.24 -9.82
C THR A 107 12.23 10.30 -9.10
N THR A 108 11.44 10.82 -8.16
CA THR A 108 10.44 10.03 -7.44
C THR A 108 9.37 9.48 -8.38
N LYS A 109 8.90 10.25 -9.36
CA LYS A 109 7.97 9.77 -10.41
C LYS A 109 8.56 8.64 -11.26
N VAL A 110 9.84 8.73 -11.63
CA VAL A 110 10.54 7.66 -12.35
C VAL A 110 10.60 6.39 -11.51
N ASN A 111 10.98 6.51 -10.23
CA ASN A 111 11.02 5.38 -9.30
C ASN A 111 9.63 4.75 -9.10
N PHE A 112 8.58 5.57 -8.99
CA PHE A 112 7.20 5.08 -8.86
C PHE A 112 6.72 4.33 -10.11
N SER A 113 7.07 4.83 -11.30
CA SER A 113 6.74 4.14 -12.55
C SER A 113 7.46 2.80 -12.64
N ALA A 114 8.75 2.76 -12.27
CA ALA A 114 9.52 1.53 -12.21
C ALA A 114 8.97 0.53 -11.18
N LEU A 115 8.38 1.03 -10.09
CA LEU A 115 7.68 0.21 -9.09
C LEU A 115 6.45 -0.46 -9.71
N LEU A 116 5.59 0.30 -10.39
CA LEU A 116 4.43 -0.27 -11.10
C LEU A 116 4.86 -1.29 -12.15
N ASP A 117 5.89 -0.99 -12.94
CA ASP A 117 6.44 -1.91 -13.92
C ASP A 117 6.96 -3.20 -13.28
N LEU A 118 7.64 -3.13 -12.14
CA LEU A 118 8.12 -4.30 -11.41
C LEU A 118 6.97 -5.19 -10.92
N VAL A 119 5.89 -4.59 -10.39
CA VAL A 119 4.74 -5.33 -9.85
C VAL A 119 4.00 -6.07 -10.97
N PHE A 120 3.84 -5.43 -12.12
CA PHE A 120 2.97 -5.91 -13.19
C PHE A 120 3.70 -6.46 -14.43
N SER A 121 5.03 -6.46 -14.47
CA SER A 121 5.82 -6.95 -15.62
C SER A 121 5.35 -8.33 -16.08
N ASP A 122 5.14 -9.23 -15.12
CA ASP A 122 4.86 -10.64 -15.42
C ASP A 122 3.41 -10.84 -15.86
N GLN A 123 2.48 -10.04 -15.35
CA GLN A 123 1.08 -10.05 -15.80
C GLN A 123 0.92 -9.47 -17.21
N ILE A 124 1.75 -8.47 -17.56
CA ILE A 124 1.78 -7.89 -18.90
C ILE A 124 2.34 -8.91 -19.90
N VAL A 125 3.38 -9.66 -19.53
CA VAL A 125 4.02 -10.65 -20.42
C VAL A 125 3.25 -11.96 -20.53
N ALA A 126 2.71 -12.48 -19.42
CA ALA A 126 2.07 -13.80 -19.36
C ALA A 126 0.60 -13.81 -19.83
N GLY A 127 -0.02 -12.64 -20.05
CA GLY A 127 -1.45 -12.56 -20.32
C GLY A 127 -2.29 -13.03 -19.12
N SER A 128 -3.42 -13.70 -19.38
CA SER A 128 -4.39 -14.11 -18.34
C SER A 128 -3.96 -15.31 -17.48
N GLY A 129 -2.72 -15.80 -17.61
CA GLY A 129 -2.22 -16.98 -16.91
C GLY A 129 -1.20 -16.70 -15.80
N GLY A 130 -0.82 -15.45 -15.58
CA GLY A 130 0.12 -15.05 -14.52
C GLY A 130 -0.54 -14.88 -13.16
N ASP A 131 0.28 -14.76 -12.11
CA ASP A 131 -0.16 -14.48 -10.75
C ASP A 131 -0.98 -13.18 -10.70
N LEU A 132 -2.14 -13.23 -10.06
CA LEU A 132 -3.01 -12.07 -9.91
C LEU A 132 -2.47 -11.20 -8.76
N THR A 133 -1.85 -10.08 -9.08
CA THR A 133 -1.41 -9.11 -8.06
C THR A 133 -2.40 -7.96 -7.96
N HIS A 134 -2.87 -7.68 -6.76
CA HIS A 134 -3.52 -6.44 -6.39
C HIS A 134 -2.49 -5.53 -5.71
N PHE A 135 -2.33 -4.33 -6.23
CA PHE A 135 -1.42 -3.31 -5.73
C PHE A 135 -2.22 -2.22 -5.01
N ILE A 136 -1.90 -1.99 -3.74
CA ILE A 136 -2.48 -0.96 -2.89
C ILE A 136 -1.36 -0.03 -2.45
N PHE A 137 -1.34 1.20 -2.96
CA PHE A 137 -0.35 2.21 -2.55
C PHE A 137 -0.98 3.20 -1.57
N LEU A 138 -0.39 3.31 -0.39
CA LEU A 138 -0.69 4.34 0.60
C LEU A 138 0.08 5.61 0.21
N GLY A 139 -0.66 6.66 -0.15
CA GLY A 139 -0.10 7.97 -0.44
C GLY A 139 0.54 8.63 0.78
N PRO A 140 1.25 9.75 0.60
CA PRO A 140 1.86 10.46 1.71
C PRO A 140 0.79 11.02 2.65
N LYS A 141 1.13 11.21 3.92
CA LYS A 141 0.26 11.80 4.95
C LYS A 141 0.80 13.13 5.48
N PHE A 142 -0.06 14.07 5.84
CA PHE A 142 0.36 15.20 6.66
C PHE A 142 0.67 14.73 8.08
N GLU A 143 1.71 15.32 8.68
CA GLU A 143 2.28 14.88 9.95
C GLU A 143 2.38 16.08 10.91
N PRO A 144 2.16 15.89 12.23
CA PRO A 144 2.14 17.01 13.17
C PRO A 144 3.43 17.83 13.22
N TRP A 145 4.60 17.22 12.97
CA TRP A 145 5.88 17.94 13.00
C TRP A 145 5.93 19.10 12.00
N MET A 146 5.17 19.00 10.89
CA MET A 146 5.14 20.01 9.84
C MET A 146 4.63 21.36 10.34
N GLU A 147 3.80 21.39 11.40
CA GLU A 147 3.30 22.66 11.96
C GLU A 147 4.40 23.49 12.63
N TYR A 148 5.52 22.86 12.96
CA TYR A 148 6.68 23.49 13.61
C TYR A 148 7.82 23.80 12.64
N ASP A 149 7.70 23.42 11.37
CA ASP A 149 8.67 23.73 10.34
C ASP A 149 8.56 25.21 9.90
N ASN A 150 9.70 25.85 9.63
CA ASN A 150 9.75 27.25 9.19
C ASN A 150 9.04 27.47 7.85
N ASP A 151 8.91 26.43 7.02
CA ASP A 151 8.19 26.41 5.76
C ASP A 151 7.10 25.32 5.74
N SER A 152 6.26 25.28 6.78
CA SER A 152 5.14 24.34 6.91
C SER A 152 4.24 24.31 5.67
N VAL A 153 3.97 25.47 5.07
CA VAL A 153 3.15 25.58 3.85
C VAL A 153 3.87 24.97 2.65
N GLY A 154 5.15 25.28 2.43
CA GLY A 154 5.94 24.71 1.35
C GLY A 154 6.06 23.19 1.45
N MET A 155 6.27 22.68 2.66
CA MET A 155 6.34 21.25 2.94
C MET A 155 5.02 20.55 2.61
N LYS A 156 3.88 21.04 3.12
CA LYS A 156 2.56 20.49 2.79
C LYS A 156 2.26 20.57 1.30
N GLN A 157 2.69 21.63 0.61
CA GLN A 157 2.56 21.73 -0.84
C GLN A 157 3.42 20.70 -1.58
N ALA A 158 4.61 20.36 -1.09
CA ALA A 158 5.45 19.31 -1.65
C ALA A 158 4.75 17.94 -1.53
N TYR A 159 4.23 17.61 -0.34
CA TYR A 159 3.45 16.39 -0.11
C TYR A 159 2.22 16.33 -1.02
N ALA A 160 1.47 17.42 -1.14
CA ALA A 160 0.30 17.50 -2.03
C ALA A 160 0.67 17.37 -3.53
N LYS A 161 1.85 17.82 -3.94
CA LYS A 161 2.35 17.63 -5.32
C LYS A 161 2.72 16.17 -5.56
N LEU A 162 3.38 15.54 -4.59
CA LEU A 162 3.79 14.14 -4.63
C LEU A 162 2.57 13.21 -4.71
N ASP A 163 1.60 13.40 -3.81
CA ASP A 163 0.33 12.66 -3.79
C ASP A 163 -0.37 12.71 -5.15
N ARG A 164 -0.59 13.92 -5.70
CA ARG A 164 -1.20 14.09 -7.03
C ARG A 164 -0.38 13.42 -8.14
N ALA A 165 0.94 13.38 -8.03
CA ALA A 165 1.78 12.73 -9.02
C ALA A 165 1.58 11.21 -8.99
N PHE A 166 1.58 10.60 -7.81
CA PHE A 166 1.31 9.17 -7.66
C PHE A 166 -0.09 8.77 -8.12
N GLN A 167 -1.12 9.54 -7.75
CA GLN A 167 -2.49 9.33 -8.23
C GLN A 167 -2.56 9.31 -9.76
N ARG A 168 -1.97 10.32 -10.41
CA ARG A 168 -1.93 10.42 -11.87
C ARG A 168 -1.17 9.25 -12.51
N LEU A 169 -0.03 8.85 -11.94
CA LEU A 169 0.76 7.74 -12.47
C LEU A 169 -0.01 6.42 -12.37
N CYS A 170 -0.69 6.15 -11.25
CA CYS A 170 -1.59 4.99 -11.13
C CYS A 170 -2.71 5.02 -12.19
N ASP A 171 -3.38 6.17 -12.37
CA ASP A 171 -4.45 6.32 -13.37
C ASP A 171 -3.95 6.14 -14.80
N GLU A 172 -2.80 6.73 -15.14
CA GLU A 172 -2.19 6.63 -16.46
C GLU A 172 -1.73 5.20 -16.75
N TYR A 173 -1.18 4.51 -15.74
CA TYR A 173 -0.79 3.10 -15.85
C TYR A 173 -2.01 2.21 -16.08
N ALA A 174 -3.06 2.37 -15.27
CA ALA A 174 -4.31 1.63 -15.40
C ALA A 174 -4.99 1.86 -16.76
N LYS A 175 -4.93 3.07 -17.32
CA LYS A 175 -5.45 3.38 -18.67
C LYS A 175 -4.63 2.75 -19.78
N ARG A 176 -3.31 2.68 -19.63
CA ARG A 176 -2.41 2.05 -20.60
C ARG A 176 -2.57 0.53 -20.61
N HIS A 177 -2.91 -0.05 -19.47
CA HIS A 177 -3.07 -1.49 -19.26
C HIS A 177 -4.49 -1.78 -18.76
N GLU A 178 -5.49 -1.72 -19.67
CA GLU A 178 -6.92 -1.81 -19.31
C GLU A 178 -7.26 -3.03 -18.44
N ASN A 179 -6.57 -4.15 -18.67
CA ASN A 179 -6.71 -5.40 -17.92
C ASN A 179 -6.21 -5.33 -16.46
N LEU A 180 -5.43 -4.31 -16.11
CA LEU A 180 -4.87 -4.09 -14.76
C LEU A 180 -5.60 -3.00 -13.98
N SER A 181 -6.55 -2.31 -14.60
CA SER A 181 -7.26 -1.19 -13.95
C SER A 181 -8.00 -1.58 -12.67
N SER A 182 -8.46 -2.84 -12.57
CA SER A 182 -9.07 -3.39 -11.36
C SER A 182 -8.08 -3.77 -10.27
N ASN A 183 -6.78 -3.72 -10.54
CA ASN A 183 -5.73 -4.26 -9.69
C ASN A 183 -4.84 -3.17 -9.09
N ILE A 184 -4.99 -1.92 -9.53
CA ILE A 184 -4.22 -0.78 -9.04
C ILE A 184 -5.13 0.07 -8.16
N HIS A 185 -4.73 0.24 -6.91
CA HIS A 185 -5.50 0.95 -5.90
C HIS A 185 -4.60 1.98 -5.22
N TYR A 186 -4.92 3.25 -5.40
CA TYR A 186 -4.27 4.33 -4.68
C TYR A 186 -5.16 4.77 -3.52
N ILE A 187 -4.60 4.84 -2.30
CA ILE A 187 -5.26 5.41 -1.13
C ILE A 187 -4.67 6.79 -0.88
N ASP A 188 -5.49 7.81 -1.08
CA ASP A 188 -5.19 9.19 -0.69
C ASP A 188 -5.16 9.31 0.83
N CYS A 189 -3.96 9.40 1.41
CA CYS A 189 -3.75 9.52 2.85
C CYS A 189 -3.47 10.95 3.31
N LEU A 190 -3.42 11.91 2.38
CA LEU A 190 -2.79 13.21 2.63
C LEU A 190 -3.40 13.94 3.82
N ASP A 191 -4.73 14.00 3.88
CA ASP A 191 -5.48 14.65 4.96
C ASP A 191 -6.29 13.66 5.81
N MET A 192 -6.01 12.36 5.68
CA MET A 192 -6.72 11.27 6.36
C MET A 192 -6.72 11.42 7.88
N PHE A 193 -5.62 11.95 8.45
CA PHE A 193 -5.44 12.13 9.88
C PHE A 193 -5.71 13.55 10.38
N CYS A 194 -6.33 14.40 9.54
CA CYS A 194 -6.54 15.81 9.84
C CYS A 194 -7.92 16.12 10.46
N GLY A 195 -8.77 15.10 10.62
CA GLY A 195 -10.14 15.25 11.16
C GLY A 195 -10.93 16.34 10.45
N ASP A 196 -11.55 17.24 11.20
CA ASP A 196 -12.41 18.30 10.65
C ASP A 196 -11.66 19.30 9.76
N THR A 197 -10.34 19.45 9.94
CA THR A 197 -9.55 20.42 9.16
C THR A 197 -9.34 19.97 7.70
N SER A 198 -9.54 18.68 7.39
CA SER A 198 -9.54 18.16 6.01
C SER A 198 -10.64 18.81 5.15
N ASN A 199 -11.74 19.25 5.76
CA ASN A 199 -12.88 19.84 5.06
C ASN A 199 -12.75 21.35 4.82
N LEU A 200 -11.66 21.98 5.27
CA LEU A 200 -11.48 23.42 5.10
C LEU A 200 -11.16 23.78 3.64
N PRO A 201 -11.67 24.91 3.10
CA PRO A 201 -11.25 25.41 1.81
C PRO A 201 -9.73 25.64 1.79
N GLY A 202 -9.02 24.93 0.89
CA GLY A 202 -7.56 24.96 0.83
C GLY A 202 -6.85 24.04 1.83
N ALA A 203 -7.55 23.07 2.43
CA ALA A 203 -6.97 22.06 3.34
C ALA A 203 -5.65 21.49 2.80
N ARG A 204 -5.68 20.96 1.58
CA ARG A 204 -4.52 20.28 0.95
C ARG A 204 -3.57 21.25 0.26
N THR A 205 -4.08 22.16 -0.57
CA THR A 205 -3.26 23.05 -1.41
C THR A 205 -2.78 24.32 -0.71
N GLY A 206 -3.54 24.80 0.27
CA GLY A 206 -3.22 25.96 1.09
C GLY A 206 -2.58 25.61 2.44
N GLY A 207 -2.30 24.33 2.70
CA GLY A 207 -1.65 23.86 3.93
C GLY A 207 -2.49 24.03 5.20
N ARG A 208 -3.83 24.11 5.06
CA ARG A 208 -4.74 24.37 6.18
C ARG A 208 -5.19 23.11 6.94
N ALA A 209 -4.99 21.94 6.36
CA ALA A 209 -5.20 20.68 7.06
C ALA A 209 -4.11 20.53 8.14
N VAL A 210 -4.51 20.17 9.35
CA VAL A 210 -3.63 19.98 10.50
C VAL A 210 -3.81 18.55 10.99
N ALA A 211 -2.72 17.78 10.99
CA ALA A 211 -2.72 16.41 11.47
C ALA A 211 -3.01 16.37 12.98
N LYS A 212 -3.90 15.49 13.42
CA LYS A 212 -4.19 15.33 14.85
C LYS A 212 -3.16 14.43 15.51
N GLU A 213 -2.51 14.93 16.55
CA GLU A 213 -1.46 14.21 17.31
C GLU A 213 -1.93 12.84 17.85
N GLU A 214 -3.23 12.64 18.10
CA GLU A 214 -3.79 11.36 18.58
C GLU A 214 -3.52 10.18 17.63
N PHE A 215 -3.36 10.43 16.33
CA PHE A 215 -3.05 9.41 15.33
C PHE A 215 -1.55 9.15 15.16
N PHE A 216 -0.68 9.84 15.89
CA PHE A 216 0.78 9.77 15.74
C PHE A 216 1.46 9.43 17.06
N CYS A 217 2.63 8.82 16.95
CA CYS A 217 3.54 8.61 18.08
C CYS A 217 4.09 9.95 18.59
N SER A 218 4.81 9.90 19.72
CA SER A 218 5.45 11.08 20.31
C SER A 218 6.53 11.72 19.44
N ASP A 219 7.01 11.01 18.41
CA ASP A 219 7.94 11.55 17.41
C ASP A 219 7.23 12.41 16.34
N GLN A 220 5.89 12.48 16.39
CA GLN A 220 5.05 13.25 15.47
C GLN A 220 5.21 12.88 13.99
N LEU A 221 5.85 11.75 13.70
CA LEU A 221 6.18 11.27 12.36
C LEU A 221 5.43 9.98 12.06
N HIS A 222 5.61 8.98 12.92
CA HIS A 222 5.03 7.65 12.73
C HIS A 222 3.64 7.55 13.34
N LEU A 223 2.82 6.64 12.82
CA LEU A 223 1.46 6.45 13.33
C LEU A 223 1.45 5.83 14.74
N SER A 224 0.44 6.21 15.53
CA SER A 224 0.07 5.53 16.78
C SER A 224 -0.76 4.27 16.50
N ASP A 225 -1.13 3.54 17.55
CA ASP A 225 -2.09 2.43 17.44
C ASP A 225 -3.41 2.87 16.76
N ASP A 226 -3.91 4.06 17.10
CA ASP A 226 -5.14 4.61 16.52
C ASP A 226 -4.94 4.97 15.04
N GLY A 227 -3.76 5.48 14.66
CA GLY A 227 -3.41 5.74 13.26
C GLY A 227 -3.37 4.46 12.43
N TYR A 228 -2.69 3.42 12.92
CA TYR A 228 -2.64 2.12 12.25
C TYR A 228 -4.01 1.42 12.17
N ALA A 229 -4.89 1.65 13.14
CA ALA A 229 -6.26 1.15 13.07
C ALA A 229 -7.02 1.73 11.87
N VAL A 230 -6.87 3.03 11.57
CA VAL A 230 -7.48 3.70 10.42
C VAL A 230 -6.93 3.14 9.09
N TRP A 231 -5.61 2.95 8.99
CA TRP A 231 -5.00 2.32 7.82
C TRP A 231 -5.46 0.89 7.61
N LYS A 232 -5.47 0.07 8.66
CA LYS A 232 -5.99 -1.30 8.61
C LYS A 232 -7.41 -1.32 8.06
N GLU A 233 -8.32 -0.54 8.62
CA GLU A 233 -9.72 -0.51 8.19
C GLU A 233 -9.83 -0.10 6.71
N THR A 234 -9.04 0.89 6.30
CA THR A 234 -9.05 1.40 4.92
C THR A 234 -8.52 0.37 3.92
N VAL A 235 -7.40 -0.28 4.23
CA VAL A 235 -6.82 -1.34 3.39
C VAL A 235 -7.75 -2.54 3.32
N GLU A 236 -8.29 -3.01 4.45
CA GLU A 236 -9.24 -4.12 4.47
C GLU A 236 -10.51 -3.82 3.67
N ARG A 237 -10.98 -2.56 3.66
CA ARG A 237 -12.14 -2.14 2.86
C ARG A 237 -11.86 -2.28 1.37
N ILE A 238 -10.63 -1.98 0.92
CA ILE A 238 -10.22 -2.22 -0.47
C ILE A 238 -10.15 -3.71 -0.76
N ILE A 239 -9.45 -4.48 0.09
CA ILE A 239 -9.30 -5.93 -0.07
C ILE A 239 -10.68 -6.61 -0.22
N LYS A 240 -11.61 -6.33 0.69
CA LYS A 240 -12.97 -6.90 0.69
C LYS A 240 -13.78 -6.53 -0.55
N LYS A 241 -13.53 -5.36 -1.15
CA LYS A 241 -14.32 -4.85 -2.28
C LYS A 241 -13.72 -5.22 -3.64
N LYS A 242 -12.41 -5.41 -3.70
CA LYS A 242 -11.65 -5.44 -4.96
C LYS A 242 -10.77 -6.67 -5.14
N CYS A 243 -10.39 -7.35 -4.06
CA CYS A 243 -9.42 -8.46 -4.08
C CYS A 243 -10.04 -9.81 -3.66
N LEU A 244 -11.24 -9.78 -3.10
CA LEU A 244 -12.05 -10.95 -2.72
C LEU A 244 -13.28 -11.04 -3.61
#